data_AF-V5BMP8-F1
#
_entry.id   AF-V5BMP8-F1
#
_cell.length_a   1.000
_cell.length_b   1.000
_cell.length_c   1.000
_cell.angle_alpha   90.00
_cell.angle_beta   90.00
_cell.angle_gamma   90.00
#
_symmetry.space_group_name_H-M   'P 1'
#
loop_
_entity.id
_entity.type
_entity.pdbx_description
1 polymer ?
#
loop_
_entity_poly.entity_id
_entity_poly.type
_entity_poly.pdbx_seq_one_letter_code
_entity_poly.pdbx_strand_id
1 'polypeptide(L)'
;MAHLQEGRDYHEIATALRVPKITVQGWVQRFKAEGLDGLRESPRSGAKRKLAAAREAEFKAAVMGLQDQRPGGRITGHDIRALLEEQFQVDCCLNSVYNLLARLGLVWITARSKHPKQSQGSQDTFKKTSVPR
;
A
#
# COMPACT_ATOMS: atom_id res chain seq x y z
N MET A 1 -2.11 34.88 -15.70
CA MET A 1 -1.88 35.10 -17.15
C MET A 1 -1.99 36.55 -17.59
N ALA A 2 -2.41 37.49 -16.73
CA ALA A 2 -2.56 38.91 -17.08
C ALA A 2 -1.30 39.53 -17.70
N HIS A 3 -0.11 39.30 -17.14
CA HIS A 3 1.14 39.84 -17.70
C HIS A 3 1.48 39.33 -19.11
N LEU A 4 1.03 38.12 -19.48
CA LEU A 4 1.17 37.62 -20.85
C LEU A 4 0.16 38.27 -21.81
N GLN A 5 -1.04 38.56 -21.31
CA GLN A 5 -2.06 39.30 -22.07
C GLN A 5 -1.66 40.78 -22.25
N GLU A 6 -0.89 41.32 -21.31
CA GLU A 6 -0.22 42.63 -21.39
C GLU A 6 0.99 42.65 -22.33
N GLY A 7 1.37 41.50 -22.93
CA GLY A 7 2.49 41.41 -23.87
C GLY A 7 3.89 41.41 -23.24
N ARG A 8 4.01 41.21 -21.92
CA ARG A 8 5.32 41.18 -21.24
C ARG A 8 6.11 39.92 -21.60
N ASP A 9 7.43 40.05 -21.65
CA ASP A 9 8.30 38.92 -21.94
C ASP A 9 8.37 37.94 -20.75
N TYR A 10 8.66 36.66 -21.04
CA TYR A 10 8.83 35.63 -20.02
C TYR A 10 9.93 35.97 -19.01
N HIS A 11 10.97 36.69 -19.41
CA HIS A 11 12.02 37.13 -18.48
C HIS A 11 11.46 38.13 -17.45
N GLU A 12 10.70 39.14 -17.90
CA GLU A 12 10.11 40.15 -17.02
C GLU A 12 9.12 39.53 -16.04
N ILE A 13 8.30 38.59 -16.51
CA ILE A 13 7.36 37.83 -15.69
C ILE A 13 8.11 36.98 -14.65
N ALA A 14 9.19 36.31 -15.07
CA ALA A 14 10.01 35.51 -14.18
C ALA A 14 10.68 36.35 -13.08
N THR A 15 11.20 37.54 -13.42
CA THR A 15 11.77 38.49 -12.47
C THR A 15 10.71 38.99 -11.48
N ALA A 16 9.53 39.39 -11.96
CA ALA A 16 8.44 39.86 -11.11
C ALA A 16 7.96 38.77 -10.13
N LEU A 17 7.90 37.52 -10.58
CA LEU A 17 7.47 36.37 -9.77
C LEU A 17 8.60 35.73 -8.97
N ARG A 18 9.85 36.19 -9.11
CA ARG A 18 11.06 35.63 -8.48
C ARG A 18 11.22 34.12 -8.70
N VAL A 19 10.89 33.66 -9.90
CA VAL A 19 11.05 32.27 -10.32
C VAL A 19 11.98 32.19 -11.55
N PRO A 20 12.61 31.04 -11.81
CA PRO A 20 13.34 30.83 -13.05
C PRO A 20 12.44 30.97 -14.29
N LYS A 21 12.98 31.51 -15.40
CA LYS A 21 12.26 31.62 -16.69
C LYS A 21 11.68 30.29 -17.17
N ILE A 22 12.39 29.18 -16.95
CA ILE A 22 11.94 27.83 -17.31
C ILE A 22 10.63 27.43 -16.61
N THR A 23 10.40 27.93 -15.38
CA THR A 23 9.17 27.68 -14.64
C THR A 23 7.98 28.38 -15.29
N VAL A 24 8.14 29.65 -15.69
CA VAL A 24 7.10 30.40 -16.40
C VAL A 24 6.77 29.75 -17.74
N GLN A 25 7.80 29.34 -18.51
CA GLN A 25 7.61 28.62 -19.77
C GLN A 25 6.85 27.30 -19.56
N GLY A 26 7.20 26.53 -18.53
CA GLY A 26 6.51 25.29 -18.18
C GLY A 26 5.05 25.52 -17.78
N TRP A 27 4.74 26.60 -17.04
CA TRP A 27 3.35 26.97 -16.74
C TRP A 27 2.56 27.34 -18.00
N VAL A 28 3.14 28.13 -18.91
CA VAL A 28 2.47 28.49 -20.16
C VAL A 28 2.23 27.27 -21.04
N GLN A 29 3.20 26.36 -21.17
CA GLN A 29 3.02 25.13 -21.94
C GLN A 29 1.91 24.27 -21.36
N ARG A 30 1.90 24.03 -20.05
CA ARG A 30 0.84 23.25 -19.38
C ARG A 30 -0.51 23.91 -19.49
N PHE A 31 -0.58 25.23 -19.33
CA PHE A 31 -1.82 25.98 -19.50
C PHE A 31 -2.35 25.91 -20.94
N LYS A 32 -1.48 25.95 -21.95
CA LYS A 32 -1.90 25.81 -23.35
C LYS A 32 -2.42 24.41 -23.67
N ALA A 33 -1.85 23.37 -23.05
CA ALA A 33 -2.23 21.98 -23.28
C ALA A 33 -3.51 21.58 -22.53
N GLU A 34 -3.64 21.98 -21.26
CA GLU A 34 -4.64 21.44 -20.32
C GLU A 34 -5.46 22.55 -19.64
N GLY A 35 -5.30 23.82 -20.04
CA GLY A 35 -6.00 24.95 -19.44
C GLY A 35 -5.63 25.17 -17.97
N LEU A 36 -6.62 25.52 -17.15
CA LEU A 36 -6.43 25.71 -15.71
C LEU A 36 -6.04 24.42 -14.99
N ASP A 37 -6.46 23.25 -15.49
CA ASP A 37 -6.14 21.97 -14.87
C ASP A 37 -4.63 21.66 -14.94
N GLY A 38 -3.95 22.04 -16.03
CA GLY A 38 -2.50 21.87 -16.17
C GLY A 38 -1.65 22.71 -15.20
N LEU A 39 -2.25 23.74 -14.58
CA LEU A 39 -1.61 24.55 -13.55
C LEU A 39 -1.82 23.99 -12.13
N ARG A 40 -2.71 23.00 -11.95
CA ARG A 40 -2.89 22.34 -10.65
C ARG A 40 -1.64 21.52 -10.31
N GLU A 41 -1.38 21.39 -9.02
CA GLU A 41 -0.32 20.50 -8.54
C GLU A 41 -0.68 19.06 -8.91
N SER A 42 0.20 18.40 -9.68
CA SER A 42 0.01 17.00 -10.02
C SER A 42 0.25 16.12 -8.78
N PRO A 43 -0.47 15.00 -8.63
CA PRO A 43 -0.18 14.03 -7.59
C PRO A 43 1.27 13.57 -7.67
N ARG A 44 1.99 13.64 -6.55
CA ARG A 44 3.36 13.15 -6.47
C ARG A 44 3.35 11.63 -6.57
N SER A 45 4.26 11.07 -7.37
CA SER A 45 4.35 9.62 -7.59
C SER A 45 4.69 8.81 -6.34
N GLY A 46 5.16 9.46 -5.28
CA GLY A 46 5.59 8.80 -4.05
C GLY A 46 6.78 7.85 -4.25
N ALA A 47 7.14 7.12 -3.19
CA ALA A 47 8.14 6.07 -3.26
C ALA A 47 7.60 4.86 -4.03
N LYS A 48 8.46 4.23 -4.85
CA LYS A 48 8.10 3.01 -5.58
C LYS A 48 7.76 1.88 -4.59
N ARG A 49 6.76 1.09 -4.94
CA ARG A 49 6.36 -0.11 -4.17
C ARG A 49 7.50 -1.14 -4.20
N LYS A 50 7.76 -1.78 -3.06
CA LYS A 50 8.77 -2.85 -2.96
C LYS A 50 8.36 -4.15 -3.64
N LEU A 51 7.07 -4.49 -3.57
CA LEU A 51 6.48 -5.60 -4.31
C LEU A 51 5.67 -5.07 -5.49
N ALA A 52 5.91 -5.63 -6.67
CA ALA A 52 5.16 -5.27 -7.87
C ALA A 52 3.69 -5.70 -7.76
N ALA A 53 2.78 -4.88 -8.29
CA ALA A 53 1.33 -5.14 -8.21
C ALA A 53 0.92 -6.48 -8.83
N ALA A 54 1.62 -6.93 -9.88
CA ALA A 54 1.37 -8.23 -10.51
C ALA A 54 1.62 -9.43 -9.57
N ARG A 55 2.52 -9.28 -8.60
CA ARG A 55 2.89 -10.35 -7.64
C ARG A 55 2.11 -10.30 -6.33
N GLU A 56 1.24 -9.32 -6.17
CA GLU A 56 0.47 -9.14 -4.93
C GLU A 56 -0.56 -10.25 -4.71
N ALA A 57 -1.18 -10.76 -5.79
CA ALA A 57 -2.10 -11.88 -5.72
C ALA A 57 -1.38 -13.18 -5.32
N GLU A 58 -0.20 -13.42 -5.90
CA GLU A 58 0.68 -14.55 -5.57
C GLU A 58 1.10 -14.48 -4.09
N PHE A 59 1.56 -13.32 -3.62
CA PHE A 59 1.94 -13.11 -2.23
C PHE A 59 0.77 -13.33 -1.27
N LYS A 60 -0.43 -12.84 -1.61
CA LYS A 60 -1.63 -13.07 -0.78
C LYS A 60 -1.94 -14.55 -0.61
N ALA A 61 -1.86 -15.33 -1.69
CA ALA A 61 -2.05 -16.79 -1.63
C ALA A 61 -0.96 -17.47 -0.80
N ALA A 62 0.30 -17.05 -0.94
CA ALA A 62 1.42 -17.58 -0.17
C ALA A 62 1.26 -17.34 1.35
N VAL A 63 0.81 -16.15 1.75
CA VAL A 63 0.55 -15.82 3.16
C VAL A 63 -0.58 -16.69 3.74
N MET A 64 -1.65 -16.93 2.99
CA MET A 64 -2.74 -17.82 3.42
C MET A 64 -2.26 -19.27 3.57
N GLY A 65 -1.53 -19.77 2.57
CA GLY A 65 -0.94 -21.11 2.61
C GLY A 65 0.03 -21.30 3.78
N LEU A 66 0.81 -20.26 4.13
CA LEU A 66 1.72 -20.29 5.28
C LEU A 66 0.96 -20.46 6.60
N GLN A 67 -0.22 -19.86 6.74
CA GLN A 67 -1.06 -20.01 7.93
C GLN A 67 -1.72 -21.39 7.99
N ASP A 68 -2.15 -21.96 6.86
CA ASP A 68 -2.81 -23.26 6.79
C ASP A 68 -1.84 -24.43 7.06
N GLN A 69 -0.59 -24.31 6.63
CA GLN A 69 0.45 -25.32 6.85
C GLN A 69 0.94 -25.36 8.30
N ARG A 70 0.62 -24.34 9.11
CA ARG A 70 1.09 -24.26 10.48
C ARG A 70 0.26 -25.18 11.37
N PRO A 71 0.87 -26.17 12.06
CA PRO A 71 0.14 -27.17 12.85
C PRO A 71 -0.62 -26.56 14.05
N GLY A 72 -0.19 -25.38 14.51
CA GLY A 72 -0.86 -24.59 15.54
C GLY A 72 -0.23 -23.22 15.72
N GLY A 73 -0.99 -22.30 16.30
CA GLY A 73 -0.56 -20.92 16.47
C GLY A 73 -0.78 -20.05 15.23
N ARG A 74 -0.26 -18.83 15.28
CA ARG A 74 -0.39 -17.82 14.22
C ARG A 74 0.95 -17.56 13.57
N ILE A 75 0.93 -17.27 12.27
CA ILE A 75 2.07 -16.61 11.62
C ILE A 75 2.31 -15.25 12.27
N THR A 76 3.55 -14.78 12.23
CA THR A 76 4.01 -13.49 12.75
C THR A 76 4.46 -12.59 11.62
N GLY A 77 4.60 -11.27 11.87
CA GLY A 77 5.17 -10.36 10.88
C GLY A 77 6.58 -10.76 10.44
N HIS A 78 7.36 -11.40 11.31
CA HIS A 78 8.68 -11.94 10.96
C HIS A 78 8.60 -13.13 10.00
N ASP A 79 7.64 -14.04 10.21
CA ASP A 79 7.41 -15.18 9.30
C ASP A 79 7.06 -14.68 7.88
N ILE A 80 6.24 -13.62 7.79
CA ILE A 80 5.87 -13.01 6.51
C ILE A 80 7.04 -12.26 5.88
N ARG A 81 7.89 -11.63 6.69
CA ARG A 81 9.13 -10.99 6.20
C ARG A 81 10.07 -12.03 5.60
N ALA A 82 10.28 -13.16 6.28
CA ALA A 82 11.07 -14.27 5.75
C ALA A 82 10.49 -14.80 4.43
N LEU A 83 9.17 -14.97 4.35
CA LEU A 83 8.50 -15.38 3.10
C LEU A 83 8.73 -14.39 1.95
N LEU A 84 8.72 -13.08 2.22
CA LEU A 84 9.04 -12.05 1.23
C LEU A 84 10.48 -12.09 0.77
N GLU A 85 11.42 -12.30 1.69
CA GLU A 85 12.85 -12.41 1.37
C GLU A 85 13.11 -13.68 0.53
N GLU A 86 12.57 -14.83 0.94
CA GLU A 86 12.84 -16.13 0.30
C GLU A 86 12.15 -16.27 -1.06
N GLN A 87 10.84 -16.04 -1.15
CA GLN A 87 10.05 -16.34 -2.36
C GLN A 87 9.92 -15.15 -3.30
N PHE A 88 9.94 -13.93 -2.75
CA PHE A 88 9.73 -12.71 -3.52
C PHE A 88 11.01 -11.91 -3.75
N GLN A 89 12.12 -12.27 -3.07
CA GLN A 89 13.40 -11.55 -3.13
C GLN A 89 13.22 -10.06 -2.76
N VAL A 90 12.31 -9.78 -1.81
CA VAL A 90 11.99 -8.44 -1.34
C VAL A 90 12.47 -8.28 0.10
N ASP A 91 13.57 -7.57 0.27
CA ASP A 91 14.03 -7.13 1.59
C ASP A 91 13.26 -5.89 2.06
N CYS A 92 12.60 -6.00 3.21
CA CYS A 92 11.84 -4.89 3.78
C CYS A 92 11.69 -4.95 5.30
N CYS A 93 11.55 -3.77 5.92
CA CYS A 93 11.29 -3.69 7.35
C CYS A 93 9.84 -4.13 7.67
N LEU A 94 9.58 -4.50 8.93
CA LEU A 94 8.26 -4.94 9.38
C LEU A 94 7.14 -3.94 9.06
N ASN A 95 7.43 -2.62 9.12
CA ASN A 95 6.44 -1.61 8.78
C ASN A 95 6.00 -1.72 7.30
N SER A 96 6.94 -2.04 6.41
CA SER A 96 6.62 -2.29 4.98
C SER A 96 5.76 -3.55 4.82
N VAL A 97 6.00 -4.58 5.62
CA VAL A 97 5.18 -5.80 5.65
C VAL A 97 3.75 -5.46 6.06
N TYR A 98 3.55 -4.73 7.16
CA TYR A 98 2.21 -4.37 7.61
C TYR A 98 1.48 -3.46 6.62
N ASN A 99 2.17 -2.51 6.00
CA ASN A 99 1.60 -1.67 4.94
C ASN A 99 1.20 -2.51 3.71
N LEU A 100 2.01 -3.51 3.36
CA LEU A 100 1.70 -4.45 2.28
C LEU A 100 0.44 -5.26 2.61
N LEU A 101 0.35 -5.83 3.81
CA LEU A 101 -0.80 -6.61 4.25
C LEU A 101 -2.10 -5.78 4.26
N ALA A 102 -2.06 -4.58 4.86
CA ALA A 102 -3.20 -3.68 4.91
C ALA A 102 -3.74 -3.34 3.51
N ARG A 103 -2.83 -3.10 2.56
CA ARG A 103 -3.18 -2.82 1.16
C ARG A 103 -3.83 -4.00 0.44
N LEU A 104 -3.51 -5.23 0.84
CA LEU A 104 -4.09 -6.46 0.27
C LEU A 104 -5.43 -6.85 0.92
N GLY A 105 -5.93 -6.02 1.83
CA GLY A 105 -7.09 -6.33 2.67
C GLY A 105 -6.81 -7.45 3.67
N LEU A 106 -5.55 -7.81 3.88
CA LEU A 106 -5.14 -8.73 4.94
C LEU A 106 -4.95 -7.89 6.20
N VAL A 107 -6.03 -7.72 6.95
CA VAL A 107 -5.96 -7.08 8.27
C VAL A 107 -5.60 -8.15 9.29
N TRP A 108 -4.71 -7.79 10.22
CA TRP A 108 -4.32 -8.65 11.33
C TRP A 108 -5.48 -8.80 12.34
N ILE A 109 -6.48 -9.61 11.99
CA ILE A 109 -7.59 -9.91 12.88
C ILE A 109 -7.26 -11.21 13.60
N THR A 110 -6.89 -11.09 14.87
CA THR A 110 -6.64 -12.26 15.71
C THR A 110 -7.96 -12.91 16.10
N ALA A 111 -8.34 -13.98 15.41
CA ALA A 111 -9.16 -15.00 16.04
C ALA A 111 -8.30 -15.75 17.07
N ARG A 112 -8.90 -16.26 18.16
CA ARG A 112 -8.15 -17.08 19.12
C ARG A 112 -7.52 -18.27 18.38
N SER A 113 -6.23 -18.48 18.63
CA SER A 113 -5.49 -19.63 18.10
C SER A 113 -6.28 -20.91 18.37
N LYS A 114 -6.60 -21.67 17.33
CA LYS A 114 -7.14 -23.03 17.50
C LYS A 114 -6.01 -23.93 17.98
N HIS A 115 -6.24 -24.64 19.07
CA HIS A 115 -5.27 -25.60 19.58
C HIS A 115 -5.31 -26.86 18.70
N PRO A 116 -4.18 -27.49 18.36
CA PRO A 116 -4.16 -28.65 17.43
C PRO A 116 -5.04 -29.82 17.89
N LYS A 117 -5.17 -30.01 19.21
CA LYS A 117 -6.04 -31.05 19.82
C LYS A 117 -7.53 -30.65 19.91
N GLN A 118 -7.92 -29.49 19.39
CA GLN A 118 -9.30 -29.01 19.42
C GLN A 118 -10.13 -29.75 18.37
N SER A 119 -10.81 -30.82 18.78
CA SER A 119 -11.77 -31.54 17.93
C SER A 119 -13.13 -30.83 17.94
N GLN A 120 -13.72 -30.63 16.77
CA GLN A 120 -15.08 -30.08 16.64
C GLN A 120 -16.11 -31.04 17.24
N GLY A 121 -15.95 -32.35 17.02
CA GLY A 121 -16.85 -33.38 17.56
C GLY A 121 -16.87 -33.42 19.09
N SER A 122 -15.70 -33.25 19.74
CA SER A 122 -15.62 -33.19 21.20
C SER A 122 -16.30 -31.95 21.79
N GLN A 123 -16.22 -30.81 21.10
CA GLN A 123 -16.90 -29.58 21.52
C GLN A 123 -18.42 -29.67 21.35
N ASP A 124 -18.88 -30.22 20.23
CA ASP A 124 -20.32 -30.35 19.96
C ASP A 124 -20.98 -31.34 20.91
N THR A 125 -20.28 -32.43 21.26
CA THR A 125 -20.76 -33.39 22.27
C THR A 125 -20.86 -32.74 23.65
N PHE A 126 -19.83 -31.99 24.07
CA PHE A 126 -19.83 -31.28 25.35
C PHE A 126 -20.97 -30.25 25.45
N LYS A 127 -21.19 -29.45 24.39
CA LYS A 127 -22.29 -28.47 24.35
C LYS A 127 -23.68 -29.12 24.45
N LYS A 128 -23.83 -30.35 23.96
CA LYS A 128 -25.10 -31.08 23.95
C LYS A 128 -25.39 -31.78 25.28
N THR A 129 -24.34 -32.17 26.01
CA THR A 129 -24.45 -32.82 27.33
C THR A 129 -24.36 -31.86 28.51
N SER A 130 -23.89 -30.62 28.30
CA SER A 130 -23.87 -29.60 29.35
C SER A 130 -25.28 -29.11 29.65
N VAL A 131 -25.83 -29.50 30.81
CA VAL A 131 -27.06 -28.91 31.35
C VAL A 131 -26.74 -27.52 31.88
N PRO A 132 -27.48 -26.46 31.50
CA PRO A 132 -27.28 -25.14 32.07
C PRO A 132 -27.66 -25.19 33.57
N ARG A 133 -26.79 -24.63 34.42
CA ARG A 133 -27.04 -24.53 35.86
C ARG A 133 -27.98 -23.38 36.18
#